data_AF-A0A947D9U0-F1
#
_entry.id   AF-A0A947D9U0-F1
#
_cell.length_a   1.000
_cell.length_b   1.000
_cell.length_c   1.000
_cell.angle_alpha   90.00
_cell.angle_beta   90.00
_cell.angle_gamma   90.00
#
_symmetry.space_group_name_H-M   'P 1'
#
loop_
_entity.id
_entity.type
_entity.pdbx_description
1 polymer ?
#
loop_
_entity_poly.entity_id
_entity_poly.type
_entity_poly.pdbx_seq_one_letter_code
_entity_poly.pdbx_strand_id
1 'polypeptide(L)'
;MSLAAISIALSGANAAVRRLENSAANVANVSTTGTVPDGTGASTAYQPMVVSQQSVPGGGVTTTLVPQRPGFALRYDPTSPDADPRGMVGAPDIDLATEAVTQLTARLDYRAALKVMQVADEMLQSTLDLTS
;
A
#
# COMPACT_ATOMS: atom_id res chain seq x y z
N MET A 1 -26.24 9.18 14.11
CA MET A 1 -25.90 8.51 12.83
C MET A 1 -24.73 9.17 12.07
N SER A 2 -24.30 10.39 12.37
CA SER A 2 -23.21 11.08 11.65
C SER A 2 -21.78 10.65 12.06
N LEU A 3 -21.53 10.37 13.34
CA LEU A 3 -20.19 10.03 13.85
C LEU A 3 -19.63 8.71 13.30
N ALA A 4 -20.49 7.71 13.06
CA ALA A 4 -20.08 6.42 12.51
C ALA A 4 -19.66 6.53 11.03
N ALA A 5 -20.33 7.37 10.24
CA ALA A 5 -19.94 7.61 8.85
C ALA A 5 -18.55 8.28 8.76
N ILE A 6 -18.28 9.24 9.65
CA ILE A 6 -16.98 9.92 9.74
C ILE A 6 -15.88 8.93 10.13
N SER A 7 -16.09 8.09 11.15
CA SER A 7 -15.07 7.13 11.59
C SER A 7 -14.76 6.07 10.53
N ILE A 8 -15.78 5.58 9.83
CA ILE A 8 -15.62 4.65 8.71
C ILE A 8 -14.85 5.32 7.58
N ALA A 9 -15.25 6.53 7.16
CA ALA A 9 -14.57 7.28 6.12
C ALA A 9 -13.10 7.58 6.50
N LEU A 10 -12.83 7.98 7.74
CA LEU A 10 -11.49 8.20 8.26
C LEU A 10 -10.63 6.93 8.19
N SER A 11 -11.19 5.77 8.59
CA SER A 11 -10.48 4.49 8.49
C SER A 11 -10.12 4.13 7.05
N GLY A 12 -11.04 4.38 6.11
CA GLY A 12 -10.80 4.19 4.67
C GLY A 12 -9.75 5.16 4.12
N ALA A 13 -9.78 6.43 4.53
CA ALA A 13 -8.79 7.42 4.16
C ALA A 13 -7.37 7.03 4.64
N ASN A 14 -7.25 6.58 5.90
CA ASN A 14 -5.98 6.09 6.44
C ASN A 14 -5.47 4.86 5.70
N ALA A 15 -6.36 3.93 5.33
CA ALA A 15 -5.98 2.77 4.54
C ALA A 15 -5.48 3.15 3.14
N ALA A 16 -6.11 4.14 2.50
CA ALA A 16 -5.69 4.67 1.21
C ALA A 16 -4.30 5.34 1.29
N VAL A 17 -4.05 6.15 2.32
CA VAL A 17 -2.71 6.73 2.57
C VAL A 17 -1.67 5.62 2.75
N ARG A 18 -2.00 4.58 3.53
CA ARG A 18 -1.07 3.46 3.76
C ARG A 18 -0.73 2.69 2.48
N ARG A 19 -1.71 2.50 1.59
CA ARG A 19 -1.50 1.90 0.25
C ARG A 19 -0.57 2.76 -0.61
N LEU A 20 -0.76 4.09 -0.58
CA LEU A 20 0.08 5.02 -1.31
C LEU A 20 1.52 5.03 -0.79
N GLU A 21 1.71 5.08 0.54
CA GLU A 21 3.04 5.01 1.19
C GLU A 21 3.77 3.72 0.84
N ASN A 22 3.10 2.58 0.94
CA ASN A 22 3.67 1.28 0.63
C ASN A 22 4.05 1.16 -0.84
N SER A 23 3.17 1.61 -1.74
CA SER A 23 3.47 1.64 -3.18
C SER A 23 4.68 2.52 -3.50
N ALA A 24 4.78 3.69 -2.87
CA ALA A 24 5.94 4.55 -3.02
C ALA A 24 7.23 3.88 -2.54
N ALA A 25 7.17 3.14 -1.42
CA ALA A 25 8.31 2.38 -0.92
C ALA A 25 8.72 1.25 -1.88
N ASN A 26 7.75 0.52 -2.44
CA ASN A 26 7.99 -0.51 -3.45
C ASN A 26 8.66 0.09 -4.70
N VAL A 27 8.08 1.15 -5.27
CA VAL A 27 8.62 1.81 -6.47
C VAL A 27 10.02 2.39 -6.22
N ALA A 28 10.26 3.01 -5.05
CA ALA A 28 11.58 3.56 -4.70
C ALA A 28 12.66 2.48 -4.59
N ASN A 29 12.29 1.26 -4.22
CA ASN A 29 13.22 0.14 -4.02
C ASN A 29 13.19 -0.89 -5.15
N VAL A 30 12.51 -0.63 -6.27
CA VAL A 30 12.40 -1.58 -7.40
C VAL A 30 13.75 -1.97 -8.01
N SER A 31 14.74 -1.08 -7.92
CA SER A 31 16.09 -1.31 -8.40
C SER A 31 17.04 -1.86 -7.33
N THR A 32 16.57 -2.06 -6.09
CA THR A 32 17.37 -2.59 -4.98
C THR A 32 17.51 -4.11 -5.13
N THR A 33 18.40 -4.51 -6.03
CA THR A 33 18.77 -5.91 -6.22
C THR A 33 19.59 -6.43 -5.06
N GLY A 34 19.69 -7.74 -4.96
CA GLY A 34 20.58 -8.40 -4.04
C GLY A 34 20.99 -9.77 -4.54
N THR A 35 21.64 -10.52 -3.67
CA THR A 35 22.15 -11.84 -3.99
C THR A 35 21.01 -12.78 -4.36
N VAL A 36 21.27 -13.67 -5.32
CA VAL A 36 20.35 -14.76 -5.65
C VAL A 36 20.20 -15.64 -4.41
N PRO A 37 18.98 -15.85 -3.88
CA PRO A 37 18.80 -16.72 -2.72
C PRO A 37 19.22 -18.15 -3.07
N ASP A 38 20.26 -18.64 -2.40
CA ASP A 38 20.96 -19.92 -2.62
C ASP A 38 20.29 -21.12 -1.93
N GLY A 39 18.98 -21.03 -1.65
CA GLY A 39 18.25 -22.03 -0.88
C GLY A 39 18.31 -21.83 0.65
N THR A 40 19.16 -20.93 1.16
CA THR A 40 19.11 -20.49 2.57
C THR A 40 18.08 -19.38 2.82
N GLY A 41 17.48 -18.85 1.75
CA GLY A 41 16.35 -17.90 1.79
C GLY A 41 16.72 -16.46 2.10
N ALA A 42 17.98 -16.14 2.36
CA ALA A 42 18.42 -14.77 2.64
C ALA A 42 18.93 -14.09 1.36
N SER A 43 18.04 -13.41 0.64
CA SER A 43 18.44 -12.42 -0.35
C SER A 43 18.62 -11.06 0.34
N THR A 44 19.66 -10.31 -0.03
CA THR A 44 19.81 -8.90 0.37
C THR A 44 18.89 -7.97 -0.43
N ALA A 45 18.15 -8.50 -1.42
CA ALA A 45 17.22 -7.73 -2.23
C ALA A 45 16.09 -7.16 -1.37
N TYR A 46 15.56 -6.02 -1.80
CA TYR A 46 14.37 -5.46 -1.17
C TYR A 46 13.20 -6.43 -1.26
N GLN A 47 12.52 -6.67 -0.14
CA GLN A 47 11.32 -7.49 -0.07
C GLN A 47 10.09 -6.59 -0.20
N PRO A 48 9.33 -6.67 -1.31
CA PRO A 48 8.12 -5.88 -1.47
C PRO A 48 7.11 -6.24 -0.39
N MET A 49 6.39 -5.22 0.06
CA MET A 49 5.28 -5.37 0.98
C MET A 49 3.97 -5.03 0.26
N VAL A 50 2.87 -5.57 0.74
CA VAL A 50 1.52 -5.22 0.28
C VAL A 50 0.64 -4.90 1.48
N VAL A 51 -0.31 -4.00 1.29
CA VAL A 51 -1.29 -3.65 2.32
C VAL A 51 -2.43 -4.65 2.28
N SER A 52 -2.58 -5.41 3.37
CA SER A 52 -3.75 -6.23 3.64
C SER A 52 -4.80 -5.40 4.35
N GLN A 53 -5.99 -5.27 3.75
CA GLN A 53 -7.13 -4.57 4.35
C GLN A 53 -8.11 -5.59 4.93
N GLN A 54 -8.54 -5.36 6.16
CA GLN A 54 -9.53 -6.21 6.84
C GLN A 54 -10.70 -5.36 7.32
N SER A 55 -11.91 -5.88 7.14
CA SER A 55 -13.13 -5.23 7.63
C SER A 55 -13.17 -5.28 9.16
N VAL A 56 -13.56 -4.17 9.79
CA VAL A 56 -13.74 -4.09 11.23
C VAL A 56 -15.22 -4.31 11.59
N PRO A 57 -15.55 -5.12 12.62
CA PRO A 57 -16.92 -5.25 13.11
C PRO A 57 -17.51 -3.88 13.49
N GLY A 58 -18.70 -3.57 12.99
CA GLY A 58 -19.32 -2.25 13.15
C GLY A 58 -18.95 -1.23 12.07
N GLY A 59 -18.13 -1.61 11.08
CA GLY A 59 -17.80 -0.81 9.90
C GLY A 59 -16.35 -0.33 9.89
N GLY A 60 -15.88 0.09 8.71
CA GLY A 60 -14.53 0.58 8.50
C GLY A 60 -13.51 -0.52 8.20
N VAL A 61 -12.25 -0.12 8.12
CA VAL A 61 -11.15 -0.99 7.72
C VAL A 61 -9.92 -0.81 8.59
N THR A 62 -9.20 -1.90 8.83
CA THR A 62 -7.84 -1.88 9.39
C THR A 62 -6.85 -2.36 8.33
N THR A 63 -5.59 -1.94 8.47
CA THR A 63 -4.53 -2.26 7.52
C THR A 63 -3.34 -2.87 8.20
N THR A 64 -2.80 -3.94 7.61
CA THR A 64 -1.52 -4.54 7.99
C THR A 64 -0.62 -4.66 6.77
N LEU A 65 0.69 -4.53 6.98
CA LEU A 65 1.67 -4.79 5.93
C LEU A 65 2.06 -6.26 5.96
N VAL A 66 1.98 -6.91 4.81
CA VAL A 66 2.39 -8.31 4.66
C VAL A 66 3.42 -8.43 3.53
N PRO A 67 4.44 -9.30 3.65
CA PRO A 67 5.39 -9.52 2.57
C PRO A 67 4.70 -10.08 1.33
N GLN A 68 5.04 -9.52 0.15
CA GLN A 68 4.60 -10.06 -1.13
C GLN A 68 5.21 -11.44 -1.39
N ARG A 69 4.42 -12.35 -1.97
CA ARG A 69 4.87 -13.70 -2.33
C ARG A 69 4.43 -14.02 -3.77
N PRO A 70 5.36 -14.33 -4.70
CA PRO A 70 6.81 -14.32 -4.52
C PRO A 70 7.35 -12.91 -4.21
N GLY A 71 8.44 -12.84 -3.45
CA GLY A 71 9.05 -11.56 -3.05
C GLY A 71 10.14 -11.07 -3.98
N PHE A 72 10.64 -11.96 -4.84
CA PHE A 72 11.76 -11.69 -5.73
C PHE A 72 11.63 -12.51 -7.02
N ALA A 73 12.22 -11.98 -8.07
CA ALA A 73 12.40 -12.62 -9.36
C ALA A 73 13.88 -12.58 -9.76
N LEU A 74 14.32 -13.58 -10.53
CA LEU A 74 15.70 -13.58 -11.05
C LEU A 74 15.80 -12.63 -12.25
N ARG A 75 16.78 -11.73 -12.22
CA ARG A 75 17.08 -10.81 -13.32
C ARG A 75 18.52 -10.98 -13.77
N TYR A 76 18.76 -10.88 -15.08
CA TYR A 76 20.12 -10.89 -15.61
C TYR A 76 20.75 -9.50 -15.44
N ASP A 77 21.80 -9.42 -14.65
CA ASP A 77 22.62 -8.22 -14.44
C ASP A 77 24.06 -8.64 -14.10
N PRO A 78 24.90 -8.93 -15.10
CA PRO A 78 26.28 -9.39 -14.88
C PRO A 78 27.20 -8.27 -14.36
N THR A 79 26.74 -7.02 -14.35
CA THR A 79 27.53 -5.87 -13.86
C THR A 79 27.31 -5.60 -12.38
N SER A 80 26.31 -6.23 -11.77
CA SER A 80 26.00 -6.05 -10.36
C SER A 80 27.03 -6.77 -9.46
N PRO A 81 27.44 -6.14 -8.34
CA PRO A 81 28.26 -6.80 -7.31
C PRO A 81 27.61 -8.05 -6.72
N ASP A 82 26.28 -8.13 -6.77
CA ASP A 82 25.49 -9.23 -6.19
C ASP A 82 25.21 -10.37 -7.19
N ALA A 83 25.80 -10.31 -8.39
CA ALA A 83 25.56 -11.28 -9.45
C ALA A 83 26.18 -12.64 -9.13
N ASP A 84 25.41 -13.71 -9.36
CA ASP A 84 25.91 -15.08 -9.28
C ASP A 84 26.89 -15.39 -10.44
N PRO A 85 27.57 -16.56 -10.44
CA PRO A 85 28.48 -16.93 -11.54
C PRO A 85 27.84 -17.00 -12.93
N ARG A 86 26.52 -16.96 -13.04
CA ARG A 86 25.75 -16.91 -14.30
C ARG A 86 25.32 -15.49 -14.67
N GLY A 87 25.69 -14.48 -13.89
CA GLY A 87 25.31 -13.08 -14.07
C GLY A 87 23.88 -12.77 -13.62
N MET A 88 23.30 -13.59 -12.75
CA MET A 88 21.93 -13.40 -12.26
C MET A 88 21.92 -12.72 -10.89
N VAL A 89 20.94 -11.85 -10.67
CA VAL A 89 20.66 -11.18 -9.39
C VAL A 89 19.24 -11.47 -8.93
N GLY A 90 19.01 -11.42 -7.62
CA GLY A 90 17.66 -11.34 -7.06
C GLY A 90 17.15 -9.91 -7.19
N ALA A 91 16.06 -9.71 -7.92
CA ALA A 91 15.37 -8.42 -8.03
C ALA A 91 14.02 -8.48 -7.31
N PRO A 92 13.56 -7.40 -6.67
CA PRO A 92 12.22 -7.34 -6.11
C PRO A 92 11.16 -7.61 -7.19
N ASP A 93 10.17 -8.45 -6.89
CA ASP A 93 9.09 -8.77 -7.84
C ASP A 93 8.02 -7.67 -7.82
N ILE A 94 8.32 -6.53 -8.43
CA ILE A 94 7.44 -5.34 -8.43
C ILE A 94 7.06 -4.99 -9.86
N ASP A 95 5.75 -4.96 -10.12
CA ASP A 95 5.20 -4.44 -11.37
C ASP A 95 4.81 -2.96 -11.22
N LEU A 96 5.56 -2.10 -11.91
CA LEU A 96 5.32 -0.66 -11.91
C LEU A 96 3.94 -0.27 -12.45
N ALA A 97 3.35 -1.04 -13.37
CA ALA A 97 2.01 -0.79 -13.86
C ALA A 97 0.97 -1.03 -12.75
N THR A 98 1.09 -2.14 -12.04
CA THR A 98 0.26 -2.46 -10.88
C THR A 98 0.42 -1.44 -9.75
N GLU A 99 1.65 -0.98 -9.49
CA GLU A 99 1.90 0.07 -8.48
C GLU A 99 1.28 1.41 -8.89
N ALA A 100 1.38 1.82 -10.15
CA ALA A 100 0.75 3.04 -10.63
C ALA A 100 -0.79 3.00 -10.48
N VAL A 101 -1.41 1.86 -10.80
CA VAL A 101 -2.86 1.66 -10.59
C VAL A 101 -3.20 1.70 -9.09
N THR A 102 -2.35 1.11 -8.24
CA THR A 102 -2.51 1.17 -6.78
C THR A 102 -2.49 2.61 -6.26
N GLN A 103 -1.53 3.43 -6.72
CA GLN A 103 -1.44 4.84 -6.34
C GLN A 103 -2.65 5.64 -6.83
N LEU A 104 -3.10 5.40 -8.06
CA LEU A 104 -4.27 6.05 -8.63
C LEU A 104 -5.53 5.72 -7.83
N THR A 105 -5.79 4.43 -7.59
CA THR A 105 -6.98 3.97 -6.86
C THR A 105 -6.95 4.47 -5.42
N ALA A 106 -5.82 4.39 -4.73
CA ALA A 106 -5.66 4.95 -3.37
C ALA A 106 -5.97 6.46 -3.33
N ARG A 107 -5.50 7.24 -4.30
CA ARG A 107 -5.81 8.67 -4.38
C ARG A 107 -7.31 8.93 -4.57
N LEU A 108 -7.99 8.12 -5.38
CA LEU A 108 -9.44 8.22 -5.59
C LEU A 108 -10.22 7.85 -4.33
N ASP A 109 -9.84 6.75 -3.66
CA ASP A 109 -10.44 6.29 -2.41
C ASP A 109 -10.31 7.34 -1.30
N TYR A 110 -9.13 7.95 -1.16
CA TYR A 110 -8.89 9.03 -0.20
C TYR A 110 -9.80 10.23 -0.45
N ARG A 111 -9.94 10.66 -1.72
CA ARG A 111 -10.83 11.77 -2.10
C ARG A 111 -12.29 11.45 -1.83
N ALA A 112 -12.73 10.22 -2.13
CA ALA A 112 -14.09 9.78 -1.86
C ALA A 112 -14.38 9.81 -0.34
N ALA A 113 -13.45 9.31 0.48
CA ALA A 113 -13.58 9.34 1.94
C ALA A 113 -13.64 10.78 2.49
N LEU A 114 -12.81 11.69 2.00
CA LEU A 114 -12.88 13.12 2.37
C LEU A 114 -14.23 13.73 2.01
N LYS A 115 -14.80 13.38 0.84
CA LYS A 115 -16.10 13.92 0.44
C LYS A 115 -17.22 13.42 1.36
N VAL A 116 -17.17 12.15 1.78
CA VAL A 116 -18.13 11.61 2.76
C VAL A 116 -18.03 12.35 4.09
N MET A 117 -16.80 12.61 4.58
CA MET A 117 -16.60 13.37 5.81
C MET A 117 -17.15 14.79 5.71
N GLN A 118 -16.94 15.48 4.59
CA GLN A 118 -17.47 16.82 4.35
C GLN A 118 -19.00 16.84 4.44
N VAL A 119 -19.68 15.91 3.74
CA VAL A 119 -21.14 15.83 3.76
C VAL A 119 -21.66 15.51 5.16
N ALA A 120 -20.98 14.62 5.89
CA ALA A 120 -21.36 14.28 7.26
C ALA A 120 -21.20 15.47 8.24
N ASP A 121 -20.19 16.32 8.02
CA ASP A 121 -19.99 17.56 8.80
C ASP A 121 -21.08 18.60 8.50
N GLU A 122 -21.42 18.81 7.24
CA GLU A 122 -22.53 19.69 6.82
C GLU A 122 -23.88 19.25 7.44
N MET A 123 -24.14 17.94 7.49
CA MET A 123 -25.32 17.39 8.15
C MET A 123 -25.32 17.63 9.67
N LEU A 124 -24.16 17.55 10.33
CA LEU A 124 -24.00 17.81 11.76
C LEU A 124 -24.27 19.27 12.11
N GLN A 125 -23.69 20.20 11.34
CA GLN A 125 -23.92 21.63 11.54
C GLN A 125 -25.39 21.98 11.36
N SER A 126 -26.01 21.48 10.29
CA SER A 126 -27.44 21.71 10.03
C SER A 126 -28.34 21.19 11.15
N THR A 127 -27.97 20.08 11.80
CA THR A 127 -28.73 19.56 12.95
C THR A 127 -28.53 20.39 14.20
N LEU A 128 -27.32 20.90 14.45
CA LEU A 128 -27.05 21.79 15.58
C LEU A 128 -27.85 23.09 15.45
N ASP A 129 -27.84 23.73 14.28
CA ASP A 129 -28.59 24.97 14.00
C ASP A 129 -30.11 24.81 14.17
N LEU A 130 -30.67 23.62 13.90
CA LEU A 130 -32.09 23.34 14.11
C LEU A 130 -32.47 23.10 15.58
N THR A 131 -31.49 22.77 16.41
CA THR A 131 -31.71 22.42 17.83
C THR A 131 -31.33 23.54 18.81
N SER A 132 -30.65 24.58 18.31
CA SER A 132 -30.37 25.84 19.02
C SER A 132 -31.50 26.84 18.87
#